data_AF-A0A926RUR6-F1
#
_entry.id   AF-A0A926RUR6-F1
#
_cell.length_a   1.000
_cell.length_b   1.000
_cell.length_c   1.000
_cell.angle_alpha   90.00
_cell.angle_beta   90.00
_cell.angle_gamma   90.00
#
_symmetry.space_group_name_H-M   'P 1'
#
loop_
_entity.id
_entity.type
_entity.pdbx_description
1 polymer ?
#
loop_
_entity_poly.entity_id
_entity_poly.type
_entity_poly.pdbx_seq_one_letter_code
_entity_poly.pdbx_strand_id
1 'polypeptide(L)'
;MKQLTNLKKPYFHLLVCNESQLEELYNKVKKEKPQTRSFLVDGLKCKIDEDFDEEFSTKLDLDITFFHHYDAFSEVMNEELEWEPWKGFILFISHFWEFLQSSNSYKGTMSVITESVDEWNAGRKYDPNYPTPPMPFHVVLHCEPGDEEELIKKMKDGGVEEYEVLYWKDIVNEP
;
A
#
# COMPACT_ATOMS: atom_id res chain seq x y z
N MET A 1 2.90 -15.04 2.54
CA MET A 1 1.75 -14.35 3.18
C MET A 1 1.95 -13.95 4.64
N LYS A 2 2.59 -14.75 5.51
CA LYS A 2 2.89 -14.30 6.91
C LYS A 2 3.75 -13.03 6.97
N GLN A 3 4.49 -12.74 5.89
CA GLN A 3 5.28 -11.53 5.73
C GLN A 3 4.43 -10.25 5.67
N LEU A 4 3.25 -10.28 5.02
CA LEU A 4 2.41 -9.10 4.75
C LEU A 4 1.58 -8.61 5.96
N THR A 5 1.79 -9.18 7.14
CA THR A 5 0.99 -8.85 8.33
C THR A 5 1.85 -8.72 9.59
N ASN A 6 3.14 -8.44 9.47
CA ASN A 6 4.05 -8.42 10.61
C ASN A 6 4.89 -7.15 10.62
N LEU A 7 5.41 -6.77 11.79
CA LEU A 7 6.19 -5.54 11.94
C LEU A 7 7.64 -5.63 11.43
N LYS A 8 8.01 -6.68 10.70
CA LYS A 8 9.38 -6.85 10.18
C LYS A 8 9.46 -6.34 8.75
N LYS A 9 10.46 -5.50 8.51
CA LYS A 9 10.87 -5.10 7.17
C LYS A 9 11.22 -6.32 6.30
N PRO A 10 11.10 -6.19 4.96
CA PRO A 10 10.61 -5.01 4.25
C PRO A 10 9.08 -4.87 4.28
N TYR A 11 8.59 -3.63 4.24
CA TYR A 11 7.15 -3.31 4.23
C TYR A 11 6.60 -3.11 2.81
N PHE A 12 7.48 -2.90 1.83
CA PHE A 12 7.15 -2.81 0.42
C PHE A 12 7.47 -4.14 -0.27
N HIS A 13 6.53 -4.60 -1.09
CA HIS A 13 6.63 -5.86 -1.81
C HIS A 13 6.30 -5.63 -3.29
N LEU A 14 7.25 -5.92 -4.17
CA LEU A 14 7.02 -5.94 -5.61
C LEU A 14 6.51 -7.33 -6.01
N LEU A 15 5.23 -7.42 -6.35
CA LEU A 15 4.59 -8.66 -6.75
C LEU A 15 4.64 -8.83 -8.26
N VAL A 16 5.41 -9.84 -8.71
CA VAL A 16 5.50 -10.22 -10.11
C VAL A 16 4.45 -11.28 -10.43
N CYS A 17 3.38 -10.86 -11.07
CA CYS A 17 2.25 -11.69 -11.44
C CYS A 17 1.42 -11.03 -12.56
N ASN A 18 0.41 -11.72 -13.07
CA ASN A 18 -0.61 -11.07 -13.91
C ASN A 18 -1.76 -10.51 -13.05
N GLU A 19 -2.61 -9.69 -13.66
CA GLU A 19 -3.77 -9.07 -12.99
C GLU A 19 -4.68 -10.09 -12.28
N SER A 20 -5.03 -11.21 -12.92
CA SER A 20 -5.89 -12.23 -12.32
C SER A 20 -5.28 -12.85 -11.06
N GLN A 21 -3.95 -13.00 -11.03
CA GLN A 21 -3.21 -13.50 -9.87
C GLN A 21 -3.15 -12.47 -8.73
N LEU A 22 -3.04 -11.18 -9.06
CA LEU A 22 -3.13 -10.10 -8.07
C LEU A 22 -4.51 -10.11 -7.39
N GLU A 23 -5.58 -10.19 -8.18
CA GLU A 23 -6.95 -10.28 -7.64
C GLU A 23 -7.14 -11.53 -6.78
N GLU A 24 -6.58 -12.67 -7.20
CA GLU A 24 -6.61 -13.90 -6.41
C GLU A 24 -5.91 -13.70 -5.06
N LEU A 25 -4.73 -13.06 -5.04
CA LEU A 25 -4.01 -12.76 -3.80
C LEU A 25 -4.80 -11.82 -2.89
N TYR A 26 -5.32 -10.73 -3.44
CA TYR A 26 -6.10 -9.75 -2.71
C TYR A 26 -7.31 -10.40 -2.02
N ASN A 27 -8.06 -11.21 -2.75
CA ASN A 27 -9.20 -11.95 -2.21
C ASN A 27 -8.78 -13.00 -1.17
N LYS A 28 -7.66 -13.69 -1.38
CA LYS A 28 -7.10 -14.66 -0.43
C LYS A 28 -6.71 -13.98 0.88
N VAL A 29 -6.00 -12.86 0.82
CA VAL A 29 -5.59 -12.07 1.99
C VAL A 29 -6.81 -11.57 2.76
N LYS A 30 -7.80 -10.99 2.07
CA LYS A 30 -9.04 -10.52 2.68
C LYS A 30 -9.79 -11.63 3.42
N LYS A 31 -9.79 -12.86 2.87
CA LYS A 31 -10.43 -14.03 3.47
C LYS A 31 -9.66 -14.61 4.65
N GLU A 32 -8.34 -14.73 4.54
CA GLU A 32 -7.49 -15.40 5.53
C GLU A 32 -7.03 -14.48 6.66
N LYS A 33 -7.04 -13.16 6.43
CA LYS A 33 -6.62 -12.12 7.39
C LYS A 33 -7.77 -11.13 7.65
N PRO A 34 -8.91 -11.58 8.20
CA PRO A 34 -10.08 -10.72 8.39
C PRO A 34 -9.86 -9.60 9.42
N GLN A 35 -8.76 -9.61 10.17
CA GLN A 35 -8.38 -8.53 11.09
C GLN A 35 -7.37 -7.56 10.46
N THR A 36 -7.09 -7.68 9.17
CA THR A 36 -6.21 -6.80 8.41
C THR A 36 -7.02 -6.12 7.34
N ARG A 37 -7.09 -4.79 7.38
CA ARG A 37 -7.79 -4.02 6.36
C ARG A 37 -6.95 -4.04 5.09
N SER A 38 -7.56 -4.39 3.96
CA SER A 38 -6.89 -4.48 2.67
C SER A 38 -7.57 -3.56 1.67
N PHE A 39 -6.78 -2.77 0.96
CA PHE A 39 -7.23 -1.83 -0.08
C PHE A 39 -6.65 -2.24 -1.43
N LEU A 40 -7.39 -2.03 -2.51
CA LEU A 40 -6.92 -2.27 -3.89
C LEU A 40 -7.18 -1.04 -4.74
N VAL A 41 -6.09 -0.35 -5.10
CA VAL A 41 -6.07 0.88 -5.89
C VAL A 41 -5.64 0.54 -7.31
N ASP A 42 -6.36 1.09 -8.29
CA ASP A 42 -6.08 0.87 -9.70
C ASP A 42 -5.19 1.98 -10.30
N GLY A 43 -3.95 1.63 -10.60
CA GLY A 43 -2.97 2.55 -11.20
C GLY A 43 -3.39 3.09 -12.57
N LEU A 44 -4.23 2.37 -13.33
CA LEU A 44 -4.75 2.85 -14.62
C LEU A 44 -5.67 4.07 -14.48
N LYS A 45 -6.29 4.23 -13.32
CA LYS A 45 -7.16 5.37 -13.05
C LYS A 45 -6.40 6.57 -12.54
N CYS A 46 -5.22 6.39 -11.95
CA CYS A 46 -4.45 7.46 -11.32
C CYS A 46 -3.65 8.25 -12.36
N LYS A 47 -4.28 8.89 -13.37
CA LYS A 47 -3.57 9.50 -14.51
C LYS A 47 -3.01 10.89 -14.23
N ILE A 48 -3.56 11.59 -13.26
CA ILE A 48 -3.07 12.86 -12.70
C ILE A 48 -3.25 12.81 -11.18
N ASP A 49 -2.72 13.80 -10.46
CA ASP A 49 -2.76 13.86 -9.00
C ASP A 49 -4.20 13.81 -8.48
N GLU A 50 -5.12 14.55 -9.12
CA GLU A 50 -6.53 14.55 -8.74
C GLU A 50 -7.20 13.18 -8.94
N ASP A 51 -6.81 12.45 -10.00
CA ASP A 51 -7.36 11.11 -10.23
C ASP A 51 -6.84 10.10 -9.20
N PHE A 52 -5.60 10.28 -8.73
CA PHE A 52 -5.08 9.50 -7.62
C PHE A 52 -5.90 9.75 -6.37
N ASP A 53 -6.10 11.02 -5.99
CA ASP A 53 -6.88 11.38 -4.81
C ASP A 53 -8.32 10.83 -4.88
N GLU A 54 -8.96 10.87 -6.06
CA GLU A 54 -10.31 10.32 -6.27
C GLU A 54 -10.35 8.79 -6.13
N GLU A 55 -9.43 8.07 -6.79
CA GLU A 55 -9.38 6.61 -6.68
C GLU A 55 -9.02 6.19 -5.26
N PHE A 56 -8.10 6.89 -4.60
CA PHE A 56 -7.73 6.62 -3.22
C PHE A 56 -8.91 6.84 -2.28
N SER A 57 -9.57 8.01 -2.37
CA SER A 57 -10.75 8.32 -1.58
C SER A 57 -11.82 7.25 -1.75
N THR A 58 -12.09 6.87 -3.00
CA THR A 58 -13.11 5.87 -3.32
C THR A 58 -12.78 4.49 -2.76
N LYS A 59 -11.52 4.06 -2.83
CA LYS A 59 -11.10 2.70 -2.40
C LYS A 59 -10.94 2.58 -0.90
N LEU A 60 -10.69 3.69 -0.22
CA LEU A 60 -10.59 3.76 1.23
C LEU A 60 -11.93 4.19 1.88
N ASP A 61 -12.99 4.42 1.09
CA ASP A 61 -14.33 4.85 1.52
C ASP A 61 -14.35 6.19 2.26
N LEU A 62 -13.68 7.19 1.67
CA LEU A 62 -13.41 8.49 2.27
C LEU A 62 -14.17 9.62 1.58
N ASP A 63 -14.47 10.65 2.36
CA ASP A 63 -14.90 11.93 1.80
C ASP A 63 -13.71 12.63 1.12
N ILE A 64 -13.82 12.87 -0.18
CA ILE A 64 -12.78 13.48 -1.04
C ILE A 64 -12.27 14.83 -0.51
N THR A 65 -13.04 15.49 0.37
CA THR A 65 -12.64 16.74 1.01
C THR A 65 -11.42 16.61 1.95
N PHE A 66 -11.03 15.40 2.35
CA PHE A 66 -9.84 15.14 3.18
C PHE A 66 -8.51 15.13 2.42
N PHE A 67 -8.51 14.94 1.09
CA PHE A 67 -7.26 14.70 0.34
C PHE A 67 -6.44 15.93 -0.02
N HIS A 68 -6.81 17.12 0.46
CA HIS A 68 -6.04 18.31 0.11
C HIS A 68 -4.65 18.42 0.76
N HIS A 69 -4.21 17.45 1.58
CA HIS A 69 -2.88 17.47 2.21
C HIS A 69 -2.27 16.07 2.39
N TYR A 70 -0.93 16.05 2.43
CA TYR A 70 -0.06 14.88 2.59
C TYR A 70 -0.31 14.00 3.85
N ASP A 71 -1.21 14.42 4.75
CA ASP A 71 -1.57 13.71 5.99
C ASP A 71 -2.79 12.76 5.83
N ALA A 72 -3.48 12.80 4.69
CA ALA A 72 -4.75 12.07 4.48
C ALA A 72 -4.62 10.57 4.78
N PHE A 73 -3.51 9.94 4.40
CA PHE A 73 -3.32 8.50 4.62
C PHE A 73 -3.28 8.11 6.11
N SER A 74 -2.65 8.94 6.93
CA SER A 74 -2.53 8.72 8.38
C SER A 74 -3.89 8.91 9.05
N GLU A 75 -4.60 9.96 8.68
CA GLU A 75 -5.95 10.26 9.18
C GLU A 75 -6.94 9.15 8.86
N VAL A 76 -6.93 8.65 7.64
CA VAL A 76 -7.81 7.57 7.18
C VAL A 76 -7.64 6.29 7.99
N MET A 77 -6.39 5.88 8.19
CA MET A 77 -6.13 4.69 8.98
C MET A 77 -6.53 4.88 10.45
N ASN A 78 -6.47 6.11 10.98
CA ASN A 78 -6.99 6.40 12.31
C ASN A 78 -8.53 6.30 12.34
N GLU A 79 -9.22 6.88 11.36
CA GLU A 79 -10.69 6.78 11.25
C GLU A 79 -11.12 5.31 11.17
N GLU A 80 -10.52 4.52 10.28
CA GLU A 80 -10.79 3.07 10.17
C GLU A 80 -10.65 2.34 11.52
N LEU A 81 -9.68 2.72 12.35
CA LEU A 81 -9.49 2.14 13.70
C LEU A 81 -10.54 2.58 14.72
N GLU A 82 -11.19 3.73 14.52
CA GLU A 82 -12.32 4.15 15.36
C GLU A 82 -13.55 3.26 15.13
N TRP A 83 -13.75 2.80 13.89
CA TRP A 83 -14.89 1.94 13.52
C TRP A 83 -14.63 0.46 13.81
N GLU A 84 -13.44 -0.05 13.52
CA GLU A 84 -13.08 -1.46 13.72
C GLU A 84 -11.64 -1.60 14.24
N PRO A 85 -11.36 -2.43 15.26
CA PRO A 85 -10.02 -2.62 15.80
C PRO A 85 -9.12 -3.47 14.89
N TRP A 86 -8.79 -2.94 13.71
CA TRP A 86 -7.86 -3.56 12.78
C TRP A 86 -6.50 -3.83 13.44
N LYS A 87 -5.86 -4.91 13.01
CA LYS A 87 -4.52 -5.33 13.46
C LYS A 87 -3.42 -5.03 12.46
N GLY A 88 -3.76 -4.39 11.35
CA GLY A 88 -2.84 -4.04 10.29
C GLY A 88 -3.55 -3.61 9.02
N PHE A 89 -2.77 -3.04 8.11
CA PHE A 89 -3.20 -2.53 6.83
C PHE A 89 -2.36 -3.14 5.71
N ILE A 90 -2.99 -3.41 4.57
CA ILE A 90 -2.30 -3.79 3.34
C ILE A 90 -2.87 -2.95 2.19
N LEU A 91 -2.00 -2.19 1.52
CA LEU A 91 -2.34 -1.48 0.30
C LEU A 91 -1.85 -2.29 -0.90
N PHE A 92 -2.75 -2.64 -1.81
CA PHE A 92 -2.41 -3.16 -3.13
C PHE A 92 -2.54 -2.04 -4.15
N ILE A 93 -1.53 -1.88 -5.00
CA ILE A 93 -1.58 -0.99 -6.17
C ILE A 93 -1.44 -1.87 -7.41
N SER A 94 -2.55 -2.04 -8.16
CA SER A 94 -2.52 -2.68 -9.48
C SER A 94 -1.99 -1.69 -10.52
N HIS A 95 -1.53 -2.21 -11.67
CA HIS A 95 -1.04 -1.38 -12.78
C HIS A 95 -0.02 -0.31 -12.32
N PHE A 96 0.93 -0.73 -11.48
CA PHE A 96 1.82 0.21 -10.81
C PHE A 96 2.78 0.89 -11.78
N TRP A 97 3.10 0.24 -12.90
CA TRP A 97 3.87 0.87 -13.97
C TRP A 97 3.17 2.10 -14.54
N GLU A 98 1.88 1.99 -14.81
CA GLU A 98 1.04 3.07 -15.31
C GLU A 98 0.89 4.18 -14.28
N PHE A 99 0.71 3.82 -13.00
CA PHE A 99 0.75 4.75 -11.88
C PHE A 99 2.07 5.55 -11.81
N LEU A 100 3.20 4.93 -12.14
CA LEU A 100 4.50 5.60 -12.16
C LEU A 100 4.73 6.46 -13.41
N GLN A 101 3.89 6.34 -14.44
CA GLN A 101 3.99 7.13 -15.67
C GLN A 101 3.04 8.32 -15.68
N SER A 102 1.96 8.24 -14.90
CA SER A 102 0.85 9.16 -15.00
C SER A 102 1.14 10.56 -14.46
N SER A 103 1.91 10.71 -13.38
CA SER A 103 2.11 12.03 -12.78
C SER A 103 3.56 12.51 -12.78
N ASN A 104 3.73 13.83 -12.96
CA ASN A 104 4.97 14.53 -12.58
C ASN A 104 5.22 14.49 -11.06
N SER A 105 4.23 14.08 -10.28
CA SER A 105 4.21 14.09 -8.82
C SER A 105 4.38 12.71 -8.17
N TYR A 106 4.57 11.62 -8.94
CA TYR A 106 4.50 10.25 -8.41
C TYR A 106 5.46 10.05 -7.22
N LYS A 107 6.57 10.79 -7.21
CA LYS A 107 7.52 10.87 -6.09
C LYS A 107 6.91 11.41 -4.80
N GLY A 108 6.07 12.45 -4.89
CA GLY A 108 5.31 12.98 -3.77
C GLY A 108 4.33 11.94 -3.23
N THR A 109 3.58 11.27 -4.10
CA THR A 109 2.68 10.18 -3.67
C THR A 109 3.43 9.03 -3.02
N MET A 110 4.55 8.60 -3.61
CA MET A 110 5.41 7.56 -3.03
C MET A 110 6.03 8.00 -1.70
N SER A 111 6.35 9.30 -1.53
CA SER A 111 6.81 9.86 -0.25
C SER A 111 5.74 9.71 0.81
N VAL A 112 4.48 10.10 0.52
CA VAL A 112 3.35 9.96 1.45
C VAL A 112 3.14 8.51 1.87
N ILE A 113 3.13 7.59 0.90
CA ILE A 113 2.95 6.16 1.17
C ILE A 113 4.09 5.66 2.06
N THR A 114 5.33 6.05 1.76
CA THR A 114 6.52 5.63 2.53
C THR A 114 6.50 6.19 3.95
N GLU A 115 6.23 7.48 4.10
CA GLU A 115 6.11 8.14 5.41
C GLU A 115 5.00 7.51 6.25
N SER A 116 3.85 7.22 5.63
CA SER A 116 2.73 6.55 6.29
C SER A 116 3.09 5.13 6.73
N VAL A 117 3.74 4.35 5.87
CA VAL A 117 4.24 3.01 6.19
C VAL A 117 5.20 3.06 7.38
N ASP A 118 6.17 3.96 7.36
CA ASP A 118 7.15 4.09 8.44
C ASP A 118 6.49 4.52 9.74
N GLU A 119 5.59 5.50 9.69
CA GLU A 119 4.88 6.02 10.86
C GLU A 119 4.02 4.94 11.54
N TRP A 120 3.22 4.20 10.76
CA TRP A 120 2.35 3.16 11.32
C TRP A 120 3.14 1.97 11.86
N ASN A 121 4.19 1.53 11.15
CA ASN A 121 5.03 0.42 11.62
C ASN A 121 5.91 0.80 12.83
N ALA A 122 6.27 2.07 13.00
CA ALA A 122 6.98 2.56 14.18
C ALA A 122 6.07 2.86 15.37
N GLY A 123 4.79 3.14 15.09
CA GLY A 123 3.83 3.66 16.06
C GLY A 123 4.07 5.15 16.35
N ARG A 124 3.09 5.79 17.00
CA ARG A 124 3.09 7.23 17.31
C ARG A 124 3.14 7.48 18.80
N LYS A 125 3.87 8.53 19.19
CA LYS A 125 3.92 9.03 20.58
C LYS A 125 3.56 10.50 20.68
N TYR A 126 2.79 11.03 19.73
CA TYR A 126 2.44 12.46 19.69
C TYR A 126 1.66 12.90 20.94
N ASP A 127 0.78 12.02 21.46
CA ASP A 127 0.16 12.21 22.77
C ASP A 127 0.79 11.26 23.81
N PRO A 128 1.44 11.79 24.87
CA PRO A 128 1.97 10.99 25.98
C PRO A 128 0.91 10.14 26.69
N ASN A 129 -0.36 10.52 26.62
CA ASN A 129 -1.47 9.83 27.28
C ASN A 129 -2.13 8.78 26.39
N TYR A 130 -1.99 8.90 25.06
CA TYR A 130 -2.59 8.00 24.08
C TYR A 130 -1.59 7.63 22.97
N PRO A 131 -0.54 6.85 23.31
CA PRO A 131 0.39 6.38 22.30
C PRO A 131 -0.30 5.37 21.36
N THR A 132 -0.13 5.56 20.05
CA THR A 132 -0.54 4.57 19.05
C THR A 132 0.56 3.51 18.95
N PRO A 133 0.30 2.25 19.34
CA PRO A 133 1.32 1.20 19.22
C PRO A 133 1.64 0.92 17.75
N PRO A 134 2.84 0.37 17.46
CA PRO A 134 3.19 -0.14 16.14
C PRO A 134 2.11 -1.03 15.53
N MET A 135 1.72 -0.75 14.30
CA MET A 135 0.76 -1.52 13.53
C MET A 135 1.33 -1.88 12.15
N PRO A 136 1.30 -3.17 11.75
CA PRO A 136 1.77 -3.60 10.44
C PRO A 136 1.05 -2.84 9.33
N PHE A 137 1.82 -2.12 8.51
CA PHE A 137 1.33 -1.56 7.26
C PHE A 137 2.25 -1.98 6.11
N HIS A 138 1.72 -2.77 5.19
CA HIS A 138 2.46 -3.26 4.02
C HIS A 138 1.88 -2.73 2.72
N VAL A 139 2.73 -2.60 1.71
CA VAL A 139 2.36 -2.16 0.37
C VAL A 139 2.77 -3.24 -0.64
N VAL A 140 1.82 -3.67 -1.47
CA VAL A 140 2.02 -4.64 -2.55
C VAL A 140 1.88 -3.90 -3.88
N LEU A 141 2.97 -3.86 -4.64
CA LEU A 141 3.08 -3.16 -5.91
C LEU A 141 3.03 -4.19 -7.04
N HIS A 142 2.03 -4.10 -7.91
CA HIS A 142 1.87 -5.03 -9.03
C HIS A 142 2.89 -4.78 -10.14
N CYS A 143 3.51 -5.84 -10.64
CA CYS A 143 4.40 -5.82 -11.79
C CYS A 143 4.07 -6.99 -12.71
N GLU A 144 3.83 -6.70 -13.98
CA GLU A 144 3.74 -7.75 -14.99
C GLU A 144 5.13 -8.39 -15.21
N PRO A 145 5.19 -9.71 -15.53
CA PRO A 145 6.46 -10.37 -15.77
C PRO A 145 7.22 -9.76 -16.96
N GLY A 146 8.47 -9.37 -16.75
CA GLY A 146 9.33 -8.75 -17.77
C GLY A 146 9.62 -7.26 -17.53
N ASP A 147 8.82 -6.58 -16.70
CA ASP A 147 8.97 -5.15 -16.41
C ASP A 147 9.74 -4.86 -15.11
N GLU A 148 10.23 -5.90 -14.43
CA GLU A 148 10.74 -5.80 -13.06
C GLU A 148 11.91 -4.82 -12.93
N GLU A 149 12.85 -4.87 -13.88
CA GLU A 149 14.08 -4.09 -13.79
C GLU A 149 13.81 -2.58 -13.90
N GLU A 150 12.94 -2.18 -14.82
CA GLU A 150 12.59 -0.76 -15.00
C GLU A 150 11.75 -0.25 -13.85
N LEU A 151 10.81 -1.06 -13.38
CA LEU A 151 9.90 -0.72 -12.31
C LEU A 151 10.65 -0.59 -10.97
N ILE A 152 11.63 -1.47 -10.69
CA ILE A 152 12.54 -1.34 -9.55
C ILE A 152 13.34 -0.02 -9.61
N LYS A 153 13.85 0.37 -10.78
CA LYS A 153 14.58 1.64 -10.92
C LYS A 153 13.69 2.83 -10.56
N LYS A 154 12.45 2.84 -11.04
CA LYS A 154 11.49 3.89 -10.72
C LYS A 154 11.06 3.89 -9.26
N MET A 155 10.83 2.73 -8.66
CA MET A 155 10.52 2.61 -7.22
C MET A 155 11.60 3.27 -6.35
N LYS A 156 12.87 2.99 -6.68
CA LYS A 156 14.02 3.60 -5.99
C LYS A 156 14.09 5.11 -6.20
N ASP A 157 13.84 5.58 -7.42
CA ASP A 157 13.77 7.02 -7.74
C ASP A 157 12.61 7.73 -7.01
N GLY A 158 11.58 6.98 -6.63
CA GLY A 158 10.46 7.40 -5.78
C GLY A 158 10.68 7.24 -4.27
N GLY A 159 11.86 6.81 -3.82
CA GLY A 159 12.21 6.73 -2.40
C GLY A 159 12.02 5.37 -1.72
N VAL A 160 11.61 4.32 -2.44
CA VAL A 160 11.48 2.97 -1.87
C VAL A 160 12.84 2.26 -1.88
N GLU A 161 13.54 2.30 -0.74
CA GLU A 161 14.89 1.70 -0.61
C GLU A 161 14.86 0.23 -0.18
N GLU A 162 13.94 -0.14 0.71
CA GLU A 162 13.81 -1.51 1.25
C GLU A 162 12.53 -2.18 0.71
N TYR A 163 12.71 -3.18 -0.15
CA TYR A 163 11.61 -3.95 -0.73
C TYR A 163 11.96 -5.42 -0.89
N GLU A 164 10.94 -6.26 -0.99
CA GLU A 164 11.06 -7.68 -1.36
C GLU A 164 10.41 -7.90 -2.73
N VAL A 165 11.05 -8.66 -3.60
CA VAL A 165 10.44 -9.11 -4.86
C VAL A 165 9.80 -10.46 -4.60
N LEU A 166 8.49 -10.55 -4.82
CA LEU A 166 7.71 -11.77 -4.68
C LEU A 166 7.25 -12.24 -6.05
N TYR A 167 7.54 -13.49 -6.40
CA TYR A 167 6.98 -14.09 -7.60
C TYR A 167 5.74 -14.91 -7.25
N TRP A 168 4.72 -14.86 -8.10
CA TRP A 168 3.48 -15.61 -7.90
C TRP A 168 3.70 -17.08 -7.55
N LYS A 169 4.62 -17.75 -8.27
CA LYS A 169 5.00 -19.15 -8.06
C LYS A 169 5.46 -19.46 -6.63
N ASP A 170 6.04 -18.49 -5.93
CA ASP A 170 6.58 -18.67 -4.58
C ASP A 170 5.47 -18.43 -3.54
N ILE A 171 4.44 -17.65 -3.88
CA ILE A 171 3.28 -17.35 -3.01
C ILE A 171 2.27 -18.49 -2.97
N VAL A 172 1.97 -19.10 -4.13
CA VAL A 172 0.99 -20.20 -4.19
C VAL A 172 1.45 -21.48 -3.51
N ASN A 173 2.75 -21.62 -3.28
CA ASN A 173 3.35 -22.77 -2.62
C ASN A 173 3.62 -22.54 -1.12
N GLU A 174 3.29 -21.36 -0.58
CA GLU A 174 3.33 -21.16 0.86
C GLU A 174 2.20 -21.93 1.56
N PRO A 175 2.52 -22.83 2.51
CA PRO A 175 1.54 -23.65 3.23
C PRO A 175 0.71 -22.86 4.26
#